data_AF-A0A8T3X4A5-F1
#
_entry.id   AF-A0A8T3X4A5-F1
#
_cell.length_a   1.000
_cell.length_b   1.000
_cell.length_c   1.000
_cell.angle_alpha   90.00
_cell.angle_beta   90.00
_cell.angle_gamma   90.00
#
_symmetry.space_group_name_H-M   'P 1'
#
loop_
_entity.id
_entity.type
_entity.pdbx_description
1 polymer ?
#
loop_
_entity_poly.entity_id
_entity_poly.type
_entity_poly.pdbx_seq_one_letter_code
_entity_poly.pdbx_strand_id
1 'polypeptide(L)'
;MMDPLKFRELLRRIEWKNLALLAVAVALLAAYFKLFIITALIASVIAASLLVQKFQLRLFGFETVTFSTVIMGVAYGPVIGGIFGMAMVLVSLVISGYFGIYYLWIIPEYAVAAYLASQWYGGDILSVGLNITIILQVANIVLTYFFDRYSFFQHIVYSATNIVFNFAAFALFGPVLVGILK
;
A
#
# COMPACT_ATOMS: atom_id res chain seq x y z
N MET A 1 33.29 31.90 -14.91
CA MET A 1 32.01 32.60 -15.16
C MET A 1 31.78 32.61 -16.67
N MET A 2 30.66 32.07 -17.15
CA MET A 2 30.39 32.03 -18.59
C MET A 2 29.85 33.38 -19.07
N ASP A 3 30.28 33.84 -20.24
CA ASP A 3 29.80 35.08 -20.86
C ASP A 3 28.28 34.99 -21.13
N PRO A 4 27.46 35.96 -20.64
CA PRO A 4 26.02 35.96 -20.86
C PRO A 4 25.58 35.94 -22.33
N LEU A 5 26.40 36.44 -23.27
CA LEU A 5 26.11 36.33 -24.71
C LEU A 5 26.21 34.89 -25.21
N LYS A 6 27.25 34.16 -24.80
CA LYS A 6 27.42 32.72 -25.13
C LYS A 6 26.30 31.86 -24.55
N PHE A 7 25.80 32.21 -23.36
CA PHE A 7 24.67 31.51 -22.75
C PHE A 7 23.37 31.67 -23.56
N ARG A 8 23.09 32.88 -24.07
CA ARG A 8 21.91 33.13 -24.93
C ARG A 8 21.99 32.41 -26.27
N GLU A 9 23.17 32.36 -26.89
CA GLU A 9 23.37 31.58 -28.12
C GLU A 9 23.17 30.08 -27.91
N LEU A 10 23.63 29.55 -26.76
CA LEU A 10 23.42 28.15 -26.39
C LEU A 10 21.92 27.84 -26.27
N LEU A 11 21.15 28.69 -25.59
CA LEU A 11 19.70 28.54 -25.45
C LEU A 11 18.96 28.63 -26.79
N ARG A 12 19.41 29.48 -27.72
CA ARG A 12 18.83 29.57 -29.08
C ARG A 12 19.08 28.32 -29.93
N ARG A 13 20.17 27.59 -29.66
CA ARG A 13 20.50 26.33 -30.37
C ARG A 13 19.68 25.13 -29.88
N ILE A 14 19.07 25.23 -28.69
CA ILE A 14 18.18 24.19 -28.20
C ILE A 14 16.85 24.33 -28.92
N GLU A 15 16.61 23.47 -29.90
CA GLU A 15 15.31 23.40 -30.56
C GLU A 15 14.24 22.97 -29.56
N TRP A 16 13.13 23.72 -29.49
CA TRP A 16 11.99 23.42 -28.61
C TRP A 16 11.47 21.99 -28.77
N LYS A 17 11.62 21.39 -29.95
CA LYS A 17 11.29 19.98 -30.22
C LYS A 17 12.10 19.00 -29.36
N ASN A 18 13.39 19.27 -29.13
CA ASN A 18 14.26 18.42 -28.32
C ASN A 18 13.91 18.52 -26.83
N LEU A 19 13.52 19.72 -26.36
CA LEU A 19 13.01 19.90 -24.99
C LEU A 19 11.67 19.18 -24.78
N ALA A 20 10.76 19.26 -25.76
CA ALA A 20 9.48 18.55 -25.69
C ALA A 20 9.68 17.02 -25.68
N LEU A 21 10.56 16.49 -26.53
CA LEU A 21 10.91 15.06 -26.54
C LEU A 21 11.53 14.60 -25.23
N LEU A 22 12.44 15.39 -24.65
CA LEU A 22 13.03 15.09 -23.35
C LEU A 22 11.96 15.07 -22.24
N ALA A 23 11.06 16.05 -22.23
CA ALA A 23 9.97 16.11 -21.25
C ALA A 23 9.03 14.88 -21.36
N VAL A 24 8.69 14.47 -22.59
CA VAL A 24 7.88 13.26 -22.84
C VAL A 24 8.63 12.00 -22.37
N ALA A 25 9.91 11.86 -22.70
CA ALA A 25 10.71 10.72 -22.28
C ALA A 25 10.81 10.62 -20.75
N VAL A 26 11.04 11.75 -20.06
CA VAL A 26 11.06 11.81 -18.59
C VAL A 26 9.71 11.46 -18.00
N ALA A 27 8.61 11.95 -18.57
CA ALA A 27 7.25 11.63 -18.13
C ALA A 27 6.93 10.13 -18.29
N LEU A 28 7.32 9.51 -19.41
CA LEU A 28 7.14 8.08 -19.65
C LEU A 28 7.97 7.23 -18.69
N LEU A 29 9.23 7.61 -18.44
CA LEU A 29 10.09 6.93 -17.46
C LEU A 29 9.50 7.01 -16.05
N ALA A 30 9.01 8.19 -15.64
CA ALA A 30 8.36 8.36 -14.34
C ALA A 30 7.07 7.52 -14.23
N ALA A 31 6.25 7.48 -15.27
CA ALA A 31 5.04 6.65 -15.30
C ALA A 31 5.36 5.15 -15.19
N TYR A 32 6.38 4.69 -15.92
CA TYR A 32 6.84 3.30 -15.88
C TYR A 32 7.36 2.93 -14.48
N PHE A 33 8.06 3.84 -13.82
CA PHE A 33 8.57 3.61 -12.46
C PHE A 33 7.43 3.54 -11.42
N LYS A 34 6.43 4.41 -11.50
CA LYS A 34 5.23 4.32 -10.62
C LYS A 34 4.48 3.00 -10.84
N LEU A 35 4.34 2.55 -12.08
CA LEU A 35 3.74 1.26 -12.40
C LEU A 35 4.54 0.10 -11.78
N PHE A 36 5.87 0.13 -11.88
CA PHE A 36 6.73 -0.87 -11.26
C PHE A 36 6.50 -0.99 -9.74
N ILE A 37 6.36 0.13 -9.02
CA ILE A 37 6.07 0.13 -7.58
C ILE A 37 4.70 -0.50 -7.28
N ILE A 38 3.66 -0.15 -8.04
CA ILE A 38 2.33 -0.74 -7.88
C ILE A 38 2.40 -2.26 -8.12
N THR A 39 3.09 -2.70 -9.17
CA THR A 39 3.29 -4.13 -9.45
C THR A 39 4.07 -4.81 -8.33
N ALA A 40 5.08 -4.17 -7.75
CA ALA A 40 5.84 -4.70 -6.61
C ALA A 40 4.96 -4.84 -5.35
N LEU A 41 4.08 -3.88 -5.08
CA LEU A 41 3.11 -3.97 -3.99
C LEU A 41 2.16 -5.17 -4.18
N ILE A 42 1.59 -5.32 -5.39
CA ILE A 42 0.74 -6.47 -5.74
C ILE A 42 1.50 -7.79 -5.59
N ALA A 43 2.72 -7.86 -6.11
CA ALA A 43 3.58 -9.04 -6.00
C ALA A 43 3.89 -9.38 -4.54
N SER A 44 4.08 -8.37 -3.67
CA SER A 44 4.30 -8.59 -2.24
C SER A 44 3.07 -9.17 -1.53
N VAL A 45 1.85 -8.78 -1.93
CA VAL A 45 0.60 -9.34 -1.41
C VAL A 45 0.45 -10.80 -1.81
N ILE A 46 0.69 -11.09 -3.09
CA ILE A 46 0.64 -12.46 -3.62
C ILE A 46 1.70 -13.33 -2.94
N ALA A 47 2.94 -12.84 -2.83
CA ALA A 47 4.04 -13.58 -2.21
C ALA A 47 3.76 -13.85 -0.73
N ALA A 48 3.33 -12.86 0.04
CA ALA A 48 2.97 -13.04 1.46
C ALA A 48 1.84 -14.07 1.61
N SER A 49 0.80 -13.98 0.79
CA SER A 49 -0.34 -14.91 0.83
C SER A 49 0.08 -16.35 0.49
N LEU A 50 0.93 -16.54 -0.53
CA LEU A 50 1.49 -17.86 -0.87
C LEU A 50 2.38 -18.43 0.23
N LEU A 51 3.17 -17.59 0.90
CA LEU A 51 3.99 -18.02 2.04
C LEU A 51 3.12 -18.45 3.21
N VAL A 52 2.09 -17.66 3.55
CA VAL A 52 1.13 -18.01 4.61
C VAL A 52 0.43 -19.33 4.31
N GLN A 53 0.00 -19.53 3.06
CA GLN A 53 -0.61 -20.79 2.63
C GLN A 53 0.36 -21.97 2.72
N LYS A 54 1.56 -21.84 2.15
CA LYS A 54 2.55 -22.92 2.05
C LYS A 54 3.09 -23.36 3.41
N PHE A 55 3.39 -22.42 4.29
CA PHE A 55 3.99 -22.67 5.60
C PHE A 55 2.95 -22.74 6.73
N GLN A 56 1.65 -22.67 6.40
CA GLN A 56 0.55 -22.68 7.37
C GLN A 56 0.69 -21.60 8.45
N LEU A 57 1.26 -20.44 8.11
CA LEU A 57 1.52 -19.34 9.03
C LEU A 57 0.26 -18.51 9.31
N ARG A 58 -0.93 -19.12 9.24
CA ARG A 58 -2.23 -18.42 9.40
C ARG A 58 -2.41 -17.77 10.76
N LEU A 59 -1.69 -18.25 11.77
CA LEU A 59 -1.68 -17.66 13.12
C LEU A 59 -0.81 -16.39 13.21
N PHE A 60 0.04 -16.14 12.21
CA PHE A 60 0.94 -15.01 12.16
C PHE A 60 0.46 -13.99 11.14
N GLY A 61 0.36 -12.74 11.57
CA GLY A 61 -0.11 -11.59 10.81
C GLY A 61 0.83 -11.09 9.71
N PHE A 62 1.49 -11.98 8.97
CA PHE A 62 2.37 -11.60 7.85
C PHE A 62 1.55 -11.22 6.62
N GLU A 63 0.90 -10.07 6.68
CA GLU A 63 0.01 -9.57 5.64
C GLU A 63 0.43 -8.17 5.18
N THR A 64 0.71 -8.05 3.89
CA THR A 64 1.11 -6.80 3.23
C THR A 64 -0.08 -6.03 2.64
N VAL A 65 -1.30 -6.55 2.76
CA VAL A 65 -2.51 -5.92 2.23
C VAL A 65 -2.77 -4.58 2.93
N THR A 66 -2.68 -4.53 4.27
CA THR A 66 -2.85 -3.27 5.03
C THR A 66 -1.83 -2.24 4.64
N PHE A 67 -0.54 -2.63 4.63
CA PHE A 67 0.55 -1.78 4.19
C PHE A 67 0.30 -1.20 2.79
N SER A 68 0.09 -2.06 1.79
CA SER A 68 -0.11 -1.63 0.40
C SER A 68 -1.36 -0.78 0.22
N THR A 69 -2.46 -1.10 0.91
CA THR A 69 -3.70 -0.32 0.89
C THR A 69 -3.52 1.09 1.44
N VAL A 70 -2.84 1.24 2.58
CA VAL A 70 -2.55 2.55 3.16
C VAL A 70 -1.64 3.37 2.25
N ILE A 71 -0.59 2.77 1.69
CA ILE A 71 0.30 3.45 0.74
C ILE A 71 -0.49 3.96 -0.48
N MET A 72 -1.36 3.13 -1.05
CA MET A 72 -2.19 3.52 -2.18
C MET A 72 -3.23 4.58 -1.81
N GLY A 73 -3.84 4.50 -0.62
CA GLY A 73 -4.77 5.51 -0.12
C GLY A 73 -4.12 6.88 0.10
N VAL A 74 -2.90 6.91 0.64
CA VAL A 74 -2.13 8.14 0.84
C VAL A 74 -1.63 8.74 -0.48
N ALA A 75 -1.24 7.90 -1.45
CA ALA A 75 -0.65 8.35 -2.71
C ALA A 75 -1.71 8.75 -3.77
N TYR A 76 -2.77 7.96 -3.91
CA TYR A 76 -3.75 8.09 -4.99
C TYR A 76 -5.16 8.48 -4.51
N GLY A 77 -5.33 8.66 -3.20
CA GLY A 77 -6.60 9.08 -2.60
C GLY A 77 -7.55 7.92 -2.28
N PRO A 78 -8.73 8.25 -1.69
CA PRO A 78 -9.61 7.26 -1.08
C PRO A 78 -10.19 6.26 -2.08
N VAL A 79 -10.57 6.73 -3.27
CA VAL A 79 -11.26 5.89 -4.27
C VAL A 79 -10.32 4.85 -4.86
N ILE A 80 -9.16 5.28 -5.37
CA ILE A 80 -8.18 4.37 -5.98
C ILE A 80 -7.60 3.44 -4.92
N GLY A 81 -7.22 3.98 -3.74
CA GLY A 81 -6.73 3.17 -2.63
C GLY A 81 -7.76 2.14 -2.15
N GLY A 82 -9.04 2.52 -2.08
CA GLY A 82 -10.11 1.63 -1.63
C GLY A 82 -10.38 0.49 -2.61
N ILE A 83 -10.46 0.77 -3.91
CA ILE A 83 -10.58 -0.26 -4.94
C ILE A 83 -9.38 -1.20 -4.90
N PHE A 84 -8.17 -0.63 -4.79
CA PHE A 84 -6.94 -1.41 -4.68
C PHE A 84 -6.97 -2.33 -3.45
N GLY A 85 -7.30 -1.79 -2.26
CA GLY A 85 -7.33 -2.56 -1.02
C GLY A 85 -8.36 -3.70 -1.06
N MET A 86 -9.57 -3.43 -1.55
CA MET A 86 -10.60 -4.47 -1.75
C MET A 86 -10.13 -5.55 -2.72
N ALA A 87 -9.50 -5.18 -3.84
CA ALA A 87 -8.99 -6.15 -4.81
C ALA A 87 -7.85 -6.99 -4.20
N MET A 88 -6.93 -6.36 -3.46
CA MET A 88 -5.77 -7.05 -2.88
C MET A 88 -6.17 -7.98 -1.74
N VAL A 89 -7.10 -7.59 -0.88
CA VAL A 89 -7.61 -8.51 0.14
C VAL A 89 -8.28 -9.69 -0.56
N LEU A 90 -9.19 -9.48 -1.52
CA LEU A 90 -9.84 -10.56 -2.27
C LEU A 90 -8.83 -11.55 -2.87
N VAL A 91 -7.78 -11.06 -3.52
CA VAL A 91 -6.68 -11.90 -4.04
C VAL A 91 -6.02 -12.69 -2.92
N SER A 92 -5.70 -12.04 -1.81
CA SER A 92 -5.08 -12.70 -0.65
C SER A 92 -5.97 -13.82 -0.07
N LEU A 93 -7.27 -13.59 0.02
CA LEU A 93 -8.21 -14.58 0.55
C LEU A 93 -8.36 -15.79 -0.37
N VAL A 94 -8.46 -15.56 -1.68
CA VAL A 94 -8.53 -16.63 -2.69
C VAL A 94 -7.27 -17.49 -2.66
N ILE A 95 -6.08 -16.85 -2.66
CA ILE A 95 -4.80 -17.57 -2.60
C ILE A 95 -4.68 -18.36 -1.30
N SER A 96 -5.04 -17.76 -0.16
CA SER A 96 -4.91 -18.40 1.15
C SER A 96 -5.90 -19.56 1.37
N GLY A 97 -6.88 -19.73 0.47
CA GLY A 97 -8.00 -20.66 0.62
C GLY A 97 -8.96 -20.26 1.75
N TYR A 98 -8.97 -18.97 2.06
CA TYR A 98 -9.64 -18.31 3.17
C TYR A 98 -11.16 -18.30 3.09
N PHE A 99 -11.96 -19.38 2.96
CA PHE A 99 -13.41 -19.19 2.68
C PHE A 99 -14.31 -19.17 3.94
N GLY A 100 -15.07 -18.08 4.16
CA GLY A 100 -16.00 -17.97 5.29
C GLY A 100 -16.81 -16.68 5.37
N ILE A 101 -17.67 -16.56 6.39
CA ILE A 101 -18.53 -15.38 6.61
C ILE A 101 -17.74 -14.09 6.86
N TYR A 102 -16.49 -14.21 7.28
CA TYR A 102 -15.61 -13.08 7.58
C TYR A 102 -15.34 -12.14 6.39
N TYR A 103 -15.55 -12.61 5.16
CA TYR A 103 -15.51 -11.80 3.95
C TYR A 103 -16.40 -10.55 4.02
N LEU A 104 -17.54 -10.67 4.70
CA LEU A 104 -18.56 -9.63 4.76
C LEU A 104 -18.06 -8.36 5.44
N TRP A 105 -17.10 -8.46 6.36
CA TRP A 105 -16.53 -7.30 7.03
C TRP A 105 -15.11 -6.98 6.60
N ILE A 106 -14.27 -7.98 6.32
CA ILE A 106 -12.87 -7.72 6.00
C ILE A 106 -12.71 -6.97 4.67
N ILE A 107 -13.53 -7.27 3.65
CA ILE A 107 -13.41 -6.61 2.34
C ILE A 107 -13.76 -5.11 2.45
N PRO A 108 -14.93 -4.71 3.01
CA PRO A 108 -15.26 -3.31 3.23
C PRO A 108 -14.25 -2.59 4.13
N GLU A 109 -13.69 -3.28 5.13
CA GLU A 109 -12.72 -2.72 6.06
C GLU A 109 -11.47 -2.18 5.35
N TYR A 110 -10.99 -2.87 4.31
CA TYR A 110 -9.87 -2.37 3.50
C TYR A 110 -10.21 -1.13 2.67
N ALA A 111 -11.47 -0.96 2.25
CA ALA A 111 -11.91 0.30 1.65
C ALA A 111 -11.91 1.44 2.68
N VAL A 112 -12.37 1.16 3.91
CA VAL A 112 -12.33 2.11 5.03
C VAL A 112 -10.90 2.46 5.39
N ALA A 113 -9.97 1.50 5.41
CA ALA A 113 -8.56 1.72 5.66
C ALA A 113 -7.95 2.73 4.67
N ALA A 114 -8.21 2.55 3.38
CA ALA A 114 -7.75 3.49 2.35
C ALA A 114 -8.39 4.87 2.48
N TYR A 115 -9.69 4.92 2.81
CA TYR A 115 -10.38 6.17 3.06
C TYR A 115 -9.73 6.92 4.23
N LEU A 116 -9.56 6.27 5.38
CA LEU A 116 -8.88 6.82 6.55
C LEU A 116 -7.48 7.30 6.17
N ALA A 117 -6.67 6.46 5.52
CA ALA A 117 -5.32 6.79 5.09
C ALA A 117 -5.26 8.08 4.25
N SER A 118 -6.22 8.26 3.34
CA SER A 118 -6.27 9.43 2.48
C SER A 118 -6.60 10.74 3.20
N GLN A 119 -7.24 10.69 4.37
CA GLN A 119 -7.59 11.90 5.14
C GLN A 119 -6.38 12.50 5.87
N TRP A 120 -5.35 11.70 6.15
CA TRP A 120 -4.11 12.17 6.82
C TRP A 120 -3.07 12.69 5.81
N TYR A 121 -3.48 13.58 4.92
CA TYR A 121 -2.56 14.21 3.98
C TYR A 121 -1.52 15.06 4.73
N GLY A 122 -0.24 14.67 4.66
CA GLY A 122 0.87 15.37 5.33
C GLY A 122 1.27 14.81 6.69
N GLY A 123 0.57 13.78 7.20
CA GLY A 123 1.01 13.04 8.39
C GLY A 123 2.23 12.16 8.12
N ASP A 124 2.97 11.81 9.18
CA ASP A 124 4.00 10.78 9.12
C ASP A 124 3.39 9.42 8.75
N ILE A 125 3.89 8.80 7.69
CA ILE A 125 3.34 7.56 7.13
C ILE A 125 3.41 6.39 8.10
N LEU A 126 4.42 6.35 8.97
CA LEU A 126 4.53 5.32 10.02
C LEU A 126 3.37 5.45 11.01
N SER A 127 3.16 6.65 11.53
CA SER A 127 2.06 6.94 12.46
C SER A 127 0.68 6.67 11.84
N VAL A 128 0.46 7.10 10.59
CA VAL A 128 -0.80 6.84 9.86
C VAL A 128 -1.03 5.35 9.67
N GLY A 129 -0.02 4.64 9.16
CA GLY A 129 -0.11 3.21 8.90
C GLY A 129 -0.36 2.38 10.16
N LEU A 130 0.32 2.71 11.26
CA LEU A 130 0.13 2.04 12.56
C LEU A 130 -1.24 2.28 13.15
N ASN A 131 -1.71 3.53 13.17
CA ASN A 131 -3.03 3.85 13.72
C ASN A 131 -4.13 3.11 12.97
N ILE A 132 -4.05 3.08 11.63
CA ILE A 132 -5.01 2.35 10.81
C ILE A 132 -4.91 0.85 11.08
N THR A 133 -3.69 0.28 11.11
CA THR A 133 -3.49 -1.14 11.43
C THR A 133 -4.13 -1.50 12.78
N ILE A 134 -3.89 -0.70 13.82
CA ILE A 134 -4.48 -0.93 15.15
C ILE A 134 -6.01 -0.86 15.09
N ILE A 135 -6.58 0.15 14.44
CA ILE A 135 -8.04 0.30 14.28
C ILE A 135 -8.61 -0.95 13.60
N LEU A 136 -8.00 -1.41 12.51
CA LEU A 136 -8.46 -2.59 11.78
C LEU A 136 -8.37 -3.85 12.63
N GLN A 137 -7.26 -4.04 13.34
CA GLN A 137 -7.08 -5.22 14.18
C GLN A 137 -8.07 -5.24 15.36
N VAL A 138 -8.34 -4.09 15.97
CA VAL A 138 -9.37 -3.97 17.01
C VAL A 138 -10.76 -4.27 16.45
N ALA A 139 -11.10 -3.72 15.29
CA ALA A 139 -12.38 -3.99 14.63
C ALA A 139 -12.54 -5.48 14.32
N ASN A 140 -11.51 -6.11 13.74
CA ASN A 140 -11.50 -7.55 13.45
C ASN A 140 -11.66 -8.40 14.71
N ILE A 141 -10.91 -8.12 15.78
CA ILE A 141 -11.04 -8.87 17.05
C ILE A 141 -12.47 -8.77 17.59
N VAL A 142 -13.06 -7.58 17.58
CA VAL A 142 -14.43 -7.35 18.06
C VAL A 142 -15.44 -8.10 17.20
N LEU A 143 -15.36 -7.99 15.87
CA LEU A 143 -16.28 -8.68 14.96
C LEU A 143 -16.12 -10.21 15.06
N THR A 144 -14.90 -10.72 15.08
CA THR A 144 -14.63 -12.16 15.29
C THR A 144 -15.18 -12.64 16.62
N TYR A 145 -15.09 -11.86 17.70
CA TYR A 145 -15.71 -12.24 18.99
C TYR A 145 -17.24 -12.41 18.89
N PHE A 146 -17.92 -11.60 18.09
CA PHE A 146 -19.37 -11.71 17.93
C PHE A 146 -19.79 -12.78 16.92
N PHE A 147 -19.04 -12.97 15.82
CA PHE A 147 -19.46 -13.79 14.69
C PHE A 147 -18.70 -15.11 14.53
N ASP A 148 -17.50 -15.26 15.11
CA ASP A 148 -16.68 -16.48 15.06
C ASP A 148 -15.83 -16.68 16.33
N ARG A 149 -16.50 -16.99 17.44
CA ARG A 149 -15.86 -17.14 18.76
C ARG A 149 -14.77 -18.20 18.80
N TYR A 150 -14.87 -19.26 17.99
CA TYR A 150 -13.90 -20.36 18.00
C TYR A 150 -12.51 -19.90 17.55
N SER A 151 -12.45 -18.90 16.67
CA SER A 151 -11.21 -18.36 16.11
C SER A 151 -10.68 -17.14 16.88
N PHE A 152 -11.33 -16.73 17.97
CA PHE A 152 -11.03 -15.47 18.68
C PHE A 152 -9.57 -15.37 19.16
N PHE A 153 -9.06 -16.37 19.88
CA PHE A 153 -7.68 -16.35 20.36
C PHE A 153 -6.65 -16.38 19.24
N GLN A 154 -6.96 -17.07 18.13
CA GLN A 154 -6.09 -17.09 16.96
C GLN A 154 -5.98 -15.69 16.34
N HIS A 155 -7.10 -14.95 16.28
CA HIS A 155 -7.11 -13.58 15.78
C HIS A 155 -6.34 -12.61 16.68
N ILE A 156 -6.35 -12.79 18.01
CA ILE A 156 -5.52 -11.95 18.90
C ILE A 156 -4.03 -12.11 18.57
N VAL A 157 -3.56 -13.35 18.40
CA VAL A 157 -2.15 -13.63 18.06
C VAL A 157 -1.81 -13.08 16.66
N TYR A 158 -2.71 -13.28 15.70
CA TYR A 158 -2.60 -12.74 14.36
C TYR A 158 -2.48 -11.21 14.39
N SER A 159 -3.39 -10.53 15.09
CA SER A 159 -3.42 -9.07 15.22
C SER A 159 -2.14 -8.51 15.84
N ALA A 160 -1.66 -9.11 16.93
CA ALA A 160 -0.43 -8.66 17.59
C ALA A 160 0.78 -8.76 16.64
N THR A 161 0.91 -9.89 15.95
CA THR A 161 2.00 -10.10 14.99
C THR A 161 1.86 -9.24 13.74
N ASN A 162 0.62 -8.95 13.30
CA ASN A 162 0.33 -8.05 12.19
C ASN A 162 0.72 -6.61 12.48
N ILE A 163 0.48 -6.12 13.71
CA ILE A 163 0.89 -4.79 14.14
C ILE A 163 2.42 -4.67 14.10
N VAL A 164 3.15 -5.65 14.62
CA VAL A 164 4.62 -5.66 14.59
C VAL A 164 5.16 -5.72 13.16
N PHE A 165 4.56 -6.54 12.30
CA PHE A 165 4.94 -6.63 10.89
C PHE A 165 4.72 -5.30 10.16
N ASN A 166 3.53 -4.70 10.30
CA ASN A 166 3.21 -3.43 9.67
C ASN A 166 4.05 -2.28 10.23
N PHE A 167 4.37 -2.28 11.54
CA PHE A 167 5.34 -1.35 12.12
C PHE A 167 6.64 -1.34 11.32
N ALA A 168 7.23 -2.53 11.12
CA ALA A 168 8.49 -2.66 10.39
C ALA A 168 8.33 -2.26 8.91
N ALA A 169 7.25 -2.70 8.25
CA ALA A 169 7.00 -2.38 6.85
C ALA A 169 6.85 -0.86 6.62
N PHE A 170 6.06 -0.17 7.45
CA PHE A 170 5.90 1.27 7.37
C PHE A 170 7.16 2.03 7.73
N ALA A 171 7.91 1.60 8.76
CA ALA A 171 9.14 2.28 9.17
C ALA A 171 10.23 2.19 8.09
N LEU A 172 10.38 1.03 7.45
CA LEU A 172 11.44 0.78 6.47
C LEU A 172 11.08 1.28 5.08
N PHE A 173 9.85 1.01 4.62
CA PHE A 173 9.48 1.21 3.21
C PHE A 173 8.47 2.36 3.03
N GLY A 174 7.70 2.71 4.06
CA GLY A 174 6.64 3.72 3.96
C GLY A 174 7.11 5.06 3.39
N PRO A 175 8.12 5.73 3.99
CA PRO A 175 8.59 7.03 3.53
C PRO A 175 9.09 7.01 2.08
N VAL A 176 9.82 5.95 1.71
CA VAL A 176 10.39 5.79 0.36
C VAL A 176 9.27 5.63 -0.66
N LEU A 177 8.31 4.74 -0.42
CA LEU A 177 7.23 4.47 -1.38
C LEU A 177 6.31 5.69 -1.55
N VAL A 178 5.91 6.35 -0.46
CA VAL A 178 5.07 7.56 -0.55
C VAL A 178 5.81 8.69 -1.27
N GLY A 179 7.11 8.86 -1.02
CA GLY A 179 7.92 9.88 -1.69
C GLY A 179 8.09 9.65 -3.20
N ILE A 180 8.03 8.40 -3.67
CA ILE A 180 8.09 8.06 -5.09
C ILE A 180 6.72 8.20 -5.77
N LEU A 181 5.65 7.83 -5.05
CA LEU A 181 4.31 7.73 -5.64
C LEU A 181 3.56 9.07 -5.70
N LYS A 182 3.83 10.00 -4.76
CA LYS A 182 3.33 11.37 -4.83
C LYS A 182 4.13 12.15 -5.87
#